data_AF-A0A139H6L2-F1
#
_entry.id   AF-A0A139H6L2-F1
#
_cell.length_a   1.000
_cell.length_b   1.000
_cell.length_c   1.000
_cell.angle_alpha   90.00
_cell.angle_beta   90.00
_cell.angle_gamma   90.00
#
_symmetry.space_group_name_H-M   'P 1'
#
loop_
_entity.id
_entity.type
_entity.pdbx_description
1 polymer ?
#
loop_
_entity_poly.entity_id
_entity_poly.type
_entity_poly.pdbx_seq_one_letter_code
_entity_poly.pdbx_strand_id
1 'polypeptide(L)'
;MTYLPVASPSDTSLKVRRDNSGCSVQASSSDTPSAFTSNSEFSDAANGASTPAGYQEIFQNQAGSAIGIYGYMGFSVLDSYSTSECSSRCDKITGCQSFNIYYERDPSTDPTDGCTNPPSTTVIKCVYYGGPITPGSQTNTGQWRRDFQVVIAGSNAYVNNSIATPAGYSTPTFLDKAAIQAPNDCNDSPTYMGVKIWTDGPFSVGNCAAACSSQSYYNRAHPAADGSFQTCQFFNTYVLYNGTQAVGQYCSLYNETWPAAFATNVGQWRGPDYFSIAYSYSASNSTGSLDEPSNCVNPSSP
;
A
#
# COMPACT_ATOMS: atom_id res chain seq x y z
N MET A 1 32.81 -28.83 26.21
CA MET A 1 31.44 -28.54 26.67
C MET A 1 31.16 -27.08 26.39
N THR A 2 30.61 -26.79 25.22
CA THR A 2 30.17 -25.45 24.85
C THR A 2 28.67 -25.44 25.14
N TYR A 3 28.26 -24.72 26.18
CA TYR A 3 26.84 -24.56 26.53
C TYR A 3 26.14 -23.85 25.36
N LEU A 4 25.23 -24.54 24.68
CA LEU A 4 24.30 -23.91 23.77
C LEU A 4 23.35 -23.04 24.62
N PRO A 5 23.21 -21.73 24.34
CA PRO A 5 22.34 -20.88 25.13
C PRO A 5 20.88 -21.32 24.96
N VAL A 6 20.22 -21.52 26.10
CA VAL A 6 18.78 -21.79 26.19
C VAL A 6 18.03 -20.53 25.72
N ALA A 7 16.99 -20.70 24.89
CA ALA A 7 16.22 -19.58 24.34
C ALA A 7 15.59 -18.74 25.47
N SER A 8 15.83 -17.43 25.46
CA SER A 8 15.28 -16.47 26.43
C SER A 8 14.33 -15.51 25.71
N PRO A 9 13.16 -15.15 26.26
CA PRO A 9 12.30 -14.12 25.71
C PRO A 9 12.88 -12.70 25.83
N SER A 10 13.94 -12.53 26.64
CA SER A 10 14.77 -11.32 26.65
C SER A 10 15.92 -11.37 25.64
N ASP A 11 16.02 -12.45 24.85
CA ASP A 11 17.02 -12.57 23.79
C ASP A 11 16.59 -11.72 22.58
N THR A 12 17.07 -10.49 22.53
CA THR A 12 16.92 -9.58 21.39
C THR A 12 17.93 -9.87 20.27
N SER A 13 18.80 -10.88 20.42
CA SER A 13 19.74 -11.22 19.37
C SER A 13 19.00 -11.82 18.17
N LEU A 14 19.22 -11.19 17.01
CA LEU A 14 18.72 -11.67 15.73
C LEU A 14 19.44 -12.97 15.37
N LYS A 15 18.67 -14.02 15.09
CA LYS A 15 19.23 -15.29 14.61
C LYS A 15 18.73 -15.55 13.20
N VAL A 16 19.65 -15.52 12.24
CA VAL A 16 19.40 -15.92 10.85
C VAL A 16 19.00 -17.40 10.84
N ARG A 17 17.96 -17.76 10.06
CA ARG A 17 17.54 -19.16 9.81
C ARG A 17 18.76 -20.05 9.57
N ARG A 18 19.03 -20.99 10.46
CA ARG A 18 20.01 -22.08 10.26
C ARG A 18 19.29 -23.41 10.12
N ASP A 19 20.00 -24.36 9.54
CA ASP A 19 19.51 -25.59 8.91
C ASP A 19 18.62 -26.52 9.76
N ASN A 20 18.05 -27.48 9.03
CA ASN A 20 17.03 -28.45 9.40
C ASN A 20 17.56 -29.59 10.31
N SER A 21 18.40 -29.28 11.30
CA SER A 21 18.81 -30.26 12.31
C SER A 21 17.70 -30.43 13.34
N GLY A 22 17.07 -31.61 13.38
CA GLY A 22 15.91 -31.92 14.23
C GLY A 22 16.10 -31.54 15.71
N CYS A 23 15.03 -30.98 16.29
CA CYS A 23 14.70 -30.57 17.67
C CYS A 23 15.62 -30.95 18.86
N SER A 24 16.93 -30.78 18.78
CA SER A 24 17.83 -31.08 19.92
C SER A 24 17.75 -30.04 21.04
N VAL A 25 17.21 -28.85 20.75
CA VAL A 25 17.04 -27.74 21.71
C VAL A 25 15.56 -27.47 21.89
N GLN A 26 15.09 -27.49 23.14
CA GLN A 26 13.70 -27.20 23.49
C GLN A 26 13.54 -25.71 23.87
N ALA A 27 12.36 -25.16 23.60
CA ALA A 27 12.00 -23.81 24.02
C ALA A 27 12.02 -23.69 25.56
N SER A 28 12.43 -22.54 26.10
CA SER A 28 12.30 -22.31 27.53
C SER A 28 10.84 -22.06 27.92
N SER A 29 10.51 -22.18 29.21
CA SER A 29 9.16 -21.89 29.70
C SER A 29 8.72 -20.44 29.51
N SER A 30 9.66 -19.54 29.26
CA SER A 30 9.41 -18.11 29.09
C SER A 30 9.37 -17.70 27.61
N ASP A 31 9.82 -18.56 26.68
CA ASP A 31 9.63 -18.44 25.23
C ASP A 31 8.17 -18.73 24.83
N THR A 32 7.30 -17.77 25.14
CA THR A 32 5.87 -17.86 24.86
C THR A 32 5.41 -16.72 23.96
N PRO A 33 4.33 -16.91 23.19
CA PRO A 33 3.74 -15.85 22.38
C PRO A 33 3.35 -14.62 23.22
N SER A 34 2.75 -14.84 24.39
CA SER A 34 2.35 -13.77 25.30
C SER A 34 3.55 -12.96 25.79
N ALA A 35 4.63 -13.62 26.22
CA ALA A 35 5.85 -12.94 26.66
C ALA A 35 6.49 -12.12 25.54
N PHE A 36 6.47 -12.63 24.30
CA PHE A 36 6.96 -11.90 23.13
C PHE A 36 6.15 -10.63 22.87
N THR A 37 4.81 -10.75 22.84
CA THR A 37 3.93 -9.60 22.59
C THR A 37 3.94 -8.56 23.70
N SER A 38 4.28 -8.95 24.93
CA SER A 38 4.40 -8.05 26.09
C SER A 38 5.81 -7.52 26.32
N ASN A 39 6.77 -7.79 25.43
CA ASN A 39 8.14 -7.33 25.61
C ASN A 39 8.21 -5.80 25.48
N SER A 40 8.56 -5.13 26.58
CA SER A 40 8.64 -3.67 26.64
C SER A 40 9.74 -3.10 25.75
N GLU A 41 10.84 -3.82 25.51
CA GLU A 41 11.92 -3.34 24.64
C GLU A 41 11.45 -3.16 23.19
N PHE A 42 10.55 -4.03 22.72
CA PHE A 42 9.93 -3.88 21.40
C PHE A 42 9.01 -2.66 21.33
N SER A 43 8.23 -2.42 22.38
CA SER A 43 7.39 -1.24 22.49
C SER A 43 8.23 0.05 22.56
N ASP A 44 9.29 0.04 23.36
CA ASP A 44 10.18 1.19 23.53
C ASP A 44 10.91 1.52 22.21
N ALA A 45 11.40 0.51 21.49
CA ALA A 45 12.00 0.69 20.17
C ALA A 45 11.01 1.26 19.15
N ALA A 46 9.77 0.73 19.12
CA ALA A 46 8.73 1.20 18.22
C ALA A 46 8.28 2.64 18.52
N ASN A 47 8.06 2.98 19.80
CA ASN A 47 7.67 4.33 20.23
C ASN A 47 8.81 5.35 20.06
N GLY A 48 10.06 4.90 20.22
CA GLY A 48 11.25 5.74 20.06
C GLY A 48 11.69 5.93 18.61
N ALA A 49 11.13 5.18 17.66
CA ALA A 49 11.51 5.24 16.26
C ALA A 49 11.08 6.56 15.60
N SER A 50 12.02 7.22 14.92
CA SER A 50 11.71 8.46 14.20
C SER A 50 11.00 8.18 12.88
N THR A 51 10.09 9.07 12.48
CA THR A 51 9.52 9.07 11.12
C THR A 51 10.60 9.45 10.10
N PRO A 52 10.86 8.64 9.06
CA PRO A 52 11.85 8.99 8.04
C PRO A 52 11.45 10.22 7.24
N ALA A 53 12.44 10.97 6.76
CA ALA A 53 12.21 12.13 5.90
C ALA A 53 11.45 11.74 4.62
N GLY A 54 10.42 12.51 4.26
CA GLY A 54 9.58 12.22 3.10
C GLY A 54 8.47 11.20 3.36
N TYR A 55 8.37 10.65 4.58
CA TYR A 55 7.31 9.74 4.98
C TYR A 55 6.41 10.35 6.06
N GLN A 56 5.21 9.80 6.19
CA GLN A 56 4.27 10.05 7.29
C GLN A 56 4.02 8.74 8.04
N GLU A 57 4.00 8.80 9.38
CA GLU A 57 3.59 7.69 10.24
C GLU A 57 2.06 7.48 10.18
N ILE A 58 1.64 6.23 9.99
CA ILE A 58 0.23 5.84 9.87
C ILE A 58 -0.27 5.19 11.16
N PHE A 59 0.54 4.30 11.74
CA PHE A 59 0.31 3.72 13.05
C PHE A 59 1.65 3.39 13.70
N GLN A 60 1.65 3.31 15.02
CA GLN A 60 2.81 3.06 15.85
C GLN A 60 2.49 1.99 16.91
N ASN A 61 3.49 1.17 17.22
CA ASN A 61 3.51 0.17 18.27
C ASN A 61 2.26 -0.72 18.33
N GLN A 62 1.87 -1.27 17.18
CA GLN A 62 0.74 -2.20 17.09
C GLN A 62 1.18 -3.66 17.30
N ALA A 63 0.24 -4.49 17.77
CA ALA A 63 0.41 -5.95 17.91
C ALA A 63 0.09 -6.73 16.62
N GLY A 64 -0.11 -6.02 15.51
CA GLY A 64 -0.35 -6.60 14.19
C GLY A 64 0.41 -5.84 13.10
N SER A 65 0.82 -6.56 12.07
CA SER A 65 1.42 -5.97 10.85
C SER A 65 0.34 -5.61 9.84
N ALA A 66 0.69 -4.70 8.93
CA ALA A 66 -0.17 -4.33 7.81
C ALA A 66 -0.40 -5.54 6.90
N ILE A 67 -1.65 -5.75 6.46
CA ILE A 67 -2.05 -6.75 5.47
C ILE A 67 -3.19 -6.19 4.60
N GLY A 68 -3.38 -6.75 3.40
CA GLY A 68 -4.41 -6.31 2.46
C GLY A 68 -4.04 -5.04 1.68
N ILE A 69 -2.80 -4.57 1.78
CA ILE A 69 -2.34 -3.37 1.06
C ILE A 69 -2.05 -3.70 -0.41
N TYR A 70 -2.35 -2.76 -1.29
CA TYR A 70 -2.11 -2.88 -2.73
C TYR A 70 -0.62 -3.06 -3.05
N GLY A 71 -0.32 -3.98 -3.97
CA GLY A 71 1.03 -4.20 -4.49
C GLY A 71 2.03 -4.64 -3.43
N TYR A 72 1.79 -5.75 -2.72
CA TYR A 72 2.81 -6.36 -1.84
C TYR A 72 4.12 -6.63 -2.61
N MET A 73 5.25 -6.16 -2.10
CA MET A 73 6.56 -6.23 -2.78
C MET A 73 7.58 -7.07 -2.03
N GLY A 74 7.14 -7.87 -1.06
CA GLY A 74 8.02 -8.67 -0.22
C GLY A 74 8.54 -7.90 0.99
N PHE A 75 9.61 -8.41 1.58
CA PHE A 75 10.21 -7.87 2.79
C PHE A 75 11.72 -8.10 2.82
N SER A 76 12.40 -7.35 3.67
CA SER A 76 13.75 -7.65 4.11
C SER A 76 13.80 -7.83 5.63
N VAL A 77 14.87 -8.47 6.10
CA VAL A 77 15.19 -8.57 7.52
C VAL A 77 16.23 -7.51 7.86
N LEU A 78 16.09 -6.89 9.03
CA LEU A 78 17.00 -5.85 9.54
C LEU A 78 17.77 -6.35 10.75
N ASP A 79 18.99 -5.81 10.93
CA ASP A 79 19.85 -6.05 12.09
C ASP A 79 19.42 -5.25 13.34
N SER A 80 18.61 -4.22 13.14
CA SER A 80 18.07 -3.36 14.20
C SER A 80 16.75 -2.75 13.75
N TYR A 81 15.98 -2.21 14.71
CA TYR A 81 14.72 -1.53 14.43
C TYR A 81 14.99 -0.12 13.87
N SER A 82 15.35 -0.06 12.58
CA SER A 82 15.75 1.16 11.90
C SER A 82 14.75 1.55 10.82
N THR A 83 13.92 2.56 11.11
CA THR A 83 12.97 3.13 10.14
C THR A 83 13.69 3.82 8.99
N SER A 84 14.87 4.40 9.22
CA SER A 84 15.70 5.04 8.18
C SER A 84 16.30 4.02 7.21
N GLU A 85 16.74 2.85 7.70
CA GLU A 85 17.19 1.77 6.82
C GLU A 85 16.00 1.17 6.04
N CYS A 86 14.86 0.98 6.71
CA CYS A 86 13.67 0.42 6.08
C CYS A 86 13.12 1.31 4.95
N SER A 87 13.03 2.62 5.18
CA SER A 87 12.68 3.62 4.14
C SER A 87 13.69 3.67 3.00
N SER A 88 15.00 3.72 3.29
CA SER A 88 16.06 3.68 2.28
C SER A 88 15.98 2.47 1.35
N ARG A 89 15.56 1.32 1.87
CA ARG A 89 15.30 0.12 1.05
C ARG A 89 14.02 0.25 0.23
N CYS A 90 12.95 0.79 0.80
CA CYS A 90 11.72 1.08 0.05
C CYS A 90 11.99 2.04 -1.12
N ASP A 91 12.73 3.14 -0.89
CA ASP A 91 13.04 4.15 -1.91
C ASP A 91 13.84 3.59 -3.11
N LYS A 92 14.56 2.49 -2.92
CA LYS A 92 15.30 1.79 -3.99
C LYS A 92 14.44 0.81 -4.78
N ILE A 93 13.27 0.43 -4.25
CA ILE A 93 12.31 -0.44 -4.93
C ILE A 93 11.41 0.45 -5.79
N THR A 94 11.51 0.31 -7.11
CA THR A 94 10.66 1.07 -8.04
C THR A 94 9.18 0.84 -7.74
N GLY A 95 8.49 1.90 -7.37
CA GLY A 95 7.06 1.89 -7.07
C GLY A 95 6.70 1.59 -5.62
N CYS A 96 7.67 1.45 -4.70
CA CYS A 96 7.38 1.33 -3.27
C CYS A 96 6.84 2.65 -2.72
N GLN A 97 5.61 2.62 -2.19
CA GLN A 97 4.90 3.79 -1.68
C GLN A 97 4.77 3.76 -0.16
N SER A 98 4.98 2.62 0.48
CA SER A 98 4.90 2.50 1.93
C SER A 98 5.65 1.28 2.45
N PHE A 99 5.96 1.30 3.74
CA PHE A 99 6.57 0.18 4.42
C PHE A 99 6.03 -0.02 5.85
N ASN A 100 6.10 -1.26 6.33
CA ASN A 100 5.77 -1.64 7.69
C ASN A 100 6.96 -2.35 8.33
N ILE A 101 7.40 -1.87 9.48
CA ILE A 101 8.48 -2.45 10.28
C ILE A 101 7.94 -3.01 11.59
N TYR A 102 8.32 -4.25 11.94
CA TYR A 102 7.84 -4.92 13.14
C TYR A 102 8.77 -6.05 13.60
N TYR A 103 8.62 -6.46 14.86
CA TYR A 103 9.21 -7.69 15.38
C TYR A 103 8.26 -8.87 15.15
N GLU A 104 8.79 -9.99 14.68
CA GLU A 104 8.08 -11.24 14.52
C GLU A 104 8.74 -12.35 15.35
N ARG A 105 7.92 -13.09 16.10
CA ARG A 105 8.34 -14.35 16.74
C ARG A 105 8.31 -15.44 15.69
N ASP A 106 9.47 -15.78 15.15
CA ASP A 106 9.61 -16.82 14.12
C ASP A 106 10.21 -18.09 14.74
N PRO A 107 9.90 -19.29 14.25
CA PRO A 107 10.51 -20.51 14.77
C PRO A 107 11.96 -20.59 14.26
N SER A 108 12.89 -20.96 15.15
CA SER A 108 14.32 -21.08 14.81
C SER A 108 14.61 -22.12 13.71
N THR A 109 13.72 -23.10 13.56
CA THR A 109 13.67 -24.08 12.49
C THR A 109 12.22 -24.33 12.11
N ASP A 110 11.92 -24.78 10.89
CA ASP A 110 10.54 -24.96 10.46
C ASP A 110 9.86 -26.11 11.27
N PRO A 111 8.67 -25.88 11.88
CA PRO A 111 8.00 -26.92 12.67
C PRO A 111 7.64 -28.16 11.85
N THR A 112 7.95 -29.35 12.39
CA THR A 112 7.67 -30.67 11.79
C THR A 112 6.93 -31.59 12.77
N ASP A 113 6.50 -32.78 12.35
CA ASP A 113 5.87 -33.76 13.24
C ASP A 113 6.79 -34.21 14.40
N GLY A 114 8.11 -34.17 14.20
CA GLY A 114 9.11 -34.46 15.23
C GLY A 114 9.55 -33.24 16.05
N CYS A 115 9.07 -32.04 15.72
CA CYS A 115 9.44 -30.78 16.36
C CYS A 115 8.33 -29.75 16.14
N THR A 116 7.23 -29.89 16.87
CA THR A 116 6.01 -29.09 16.62
C THR A 116 6.07 -27.68 17.17
N ASN A 117 6.90 -27.45 18.21
CA ASN A 117 7.13 -26.14 18.84
C ASN A 117 8.63 -25.92 19.12
N PRO A 118 9.44 -25.64 18.09
CA PRO A 118 10.86 -25.31 18.27
C PRO A 118 11.05 -24.00 19.06
N PRO A 119 12.26 -23.74 19.59
CA PRO A 119 12.60 -22.44 20.13
C PRO A 119 12.34 -21.31 19.13
N SER A 120 11.93 -20.15 19.61
CA SER A 120 11.75 -18.97 18.76
C SER A 120 13.06 -18.24 18.46
N THR A 121 12.99 -17.40 17.44
CA THR A 121 13.92 -16.31 17.18
C THR A 121 13.13 -15.04 16.89
N THR A 122 13.71 -13.90 17.25
CA THR A 122 13.15 -12.59 16.92
C THR A 122 13.65 -12.16 15.54
N VAL A 123 12.74 -11.82 14.65
CA VAL A 123 13.05 -11.28 13.31
C VAL A 123 12.48 -9.87 13.22
N ILE A 124 13.31 -8.90 12.81
CA ILE A 124 12.84 -7.54 12.50
C ILE A 124 12.53 -7.50 11.01
N LYS A 125 11.25 -7.49 10.65
CA LYS A 125 10.81 -7.43 9.26
C LYS A 125 10.58 -5.99 8.83
N CYS A 126 11.00 -5.68 7.62
CA CYS A 126 10.71 -4.45 6.90
C CYS A 126 9.97 -4.85 5.61
N VAL A 127 8.65 -4.67 5.59
CA VAL A 127 7.75 -5.09 4.52
C VAL A 127 7.40 -3.92 3.61
N TYR A 128 7.35 -4.14 2.30
CA TYR A 128 7.19 -3.10 1.28
C TYR A 128 5.87 -3.24 0.52
N TYR A 129 5.25 -2.11 0.22
CA TYR A 129 3.99 -2.07 -0.53
C TYR A 129 3.99 -0.96 -1.59
N GLY A 130 3.31 -1.24 -2.70
CA GLY A 130 3.12 -0.31 -3.81
C GLY A 130 1.92 0.62 -3.67
N GLY A 131 1.06 0.41 -2.68
CA GLY A 131 0.02 1.34 -2.25
C GLY A 131 0.26 1.83 -0.82
N PRO A 132 -0.58 2.72 -0.29
CA PRO A 132 -0.42 3.21 1.06
C PRO A 132 -0.95 2.21 2.09
N ILE A 133 -0.21 2.06 3.17
CA ILE A 133 -0.73 1.42 4.38
C ILE A 133 -1.82 2.33 5.00
N THR A 134 -2.88 1.72 5.53
CA THR A 134 -3.99 2.45 6.18
C THR A 134 -4.02 2.19 7.70
N PRO A 135 -4.61 3.10 8.52
CA PRO A 135 -4.72 2.92 9.97
C PRO A 135 -5.54 1.71 10.44
N GLY A 136 -6.18 0.96 9.52
CA GLY A 136 -6.97 -0.25 9.85
C GLY A 136 -6.39 -1.55 9.26
N SER A 137 -5.22 -1.47 8.62
CA SER A 137 -4.61 -2.61 7.92
C SER A 137 -3.76 -3.53 8.81
N GLN A 138 -3.47 -3.13 10.05
CA GLN A 138 -2.69 -3.80 11.09
C GLN A 138 -3.36 -5.06 11.68
N THR A 139 -4.03 -5.84 10.85
CA THR A 139 -4.86 -6.98 11.27
C THR A 139 -4.13 -8.33 11.20
N ASN A 140 -2.92 -8.38 10.63
CA ASN A 140 -2.11 -9.59 10.68
C ASN A 140 -1.44 -9.71 12.06
N THR A 141 -2.04 -10.49 12.95
CA THR A 141 -1.55 -10.77 14.30
C THR A 141 -0.69 -12.04 14.38
N GLY A 142 -0.29 -12.59 13.23
CA GLY A 142 0.48 -13.81 13.09
C GLY A 142 -0.36 -15.04 12.77
N GLN A 143 0.22 -16.22 12.94
CA GLN A 143 -0.38 -17.48 12.53
C GLN A 143 0.17 -18.67 13.31
N TRP A 144 -0.57 -19.77 13.32
CA TRP A 144 -0.08 -21.05 13.83
C TRP A 144 0.71 -21.79 12.76
N ARG A 145 1.87 -22.35 13.14
CA ARG A 145 2.66 -23.32 12.38
C ARG A 145 2.80 -24.57 13.25
N ARG A 146 1.86 -25.51 13.11
CA ARG A 146 1.67 -26.62 14.07
C ARG A 146 1.44 -26.05 15.48
N ASP A 147 2.25 -26.43 16.47
CA ASP A 147 2.11 -25.98 17.86
C ASP A 147 2.88 -24.68 18.14
N PHE A 148 3.64 -24.16 17.15
CA PHE A 148 4.31 -22.88 17.26
C PHE A 148 3.41 -21.74 16.81
N GLN A 149 3.18 -20.75 17.68
CA GLN A 149 2.47 -19.52 17.32
C GLN A 149 3.46 -18.43 16.92
N VAL A 150 3.38 -18.01 15.66
CA VAL A 150 4.00 -16.76 15.19
C VAL A 150 3.13 -15.61 15.66
N VAL A 151 3.75 -14.59 16.25
CA VAL A 151 3.11 -13.38 16.73
C VAL A 151 3.94 -12.16 16.36
N ILE A 152 3.30 -10.99 16.37
CA ILE A 152 3.89 -9.73 15.94
C ILE A 152 3.82 -8.71 17.08
N ALA A 153 4.84 -7.87 17.20
CA ALA A 153 4.92 -6.81 18.20
C ALA A 153 5.69 -5.59 17.66
N GLY A 154 5.49 -4.43 18.29
CA GLY A 154 6.21 -3.20 17.95
C GLY A 154 6.07 -2.81 16.48
N SER A 155 4.85 -2.90 15.93
CA SER A 155 4.61 -2.65 14.51
C SER A 155 4.34 -1.17 14.22
N ASN A 156 5.18 -0.57 13.37
CA ASN A 156 5.02 0.79 12.86
C ASN A 156 4.85 0.78 11.34
N ALA A 157 4.05 1.69 10.81
CA ALA A 157 3.87 1.84 9.36
C ALA A 157 4.04 3.29 8.89
N TYR A 158 4.61 3.42 7.70
CA TYR A 158 4.96 4.71 7.12
C TYR A 158 4.60 4.73 5.63
N VAL A 159 4.03 5.85 5.17
CA VAL A 159 3.65 6.07 3.77
C VAL A 159 4.46 7.23 3.21
N ASN A 160 4.93 7.10 1.98
CA ASN A 160 5.66 8.14 1.28
C ASN A 160 4.73 9.31 0.94
N ASN A 161 5.15 10.53 1.25
CA ASN A 161 4.40 11.76 1.02
C ASN A 161 4.52 12.28 -0.42
N SER A 162 5.34 11.64 -1.24
CA SER A 162 5.64 12.06 -2.61
C SER A 162 4.96 11.17 -3.62
N ILE A 163 4.40 11.79 -4.66
CA ILE A 163 3.86 11.07 -5.81
C ILE A 163 4.46 11.63 -7.11
N ALA A 164 4.87 10.75 -8.01
CA ALA A 164 5.47 11.15 -9.26
C ALA A 164 4.45 11.87 -10.16
N THR A 165 4.86 13.01 -10.73
CA THR A 165 4.07 13.72 -11.75
C THR A 165 4.39 13.13 -13.12
N PRO A 166 3.41 12.54 -13.83
CA PRO A 166 3.64 12.03 -15.17
C PRO A 166 4.00 13.15 -16.15
N ALA A 167 4.91 12.89 -17.09
CA ALA A 167 5.25 13.86 -18.13
C ALA A 167 4.01 14.24 -18.95
N GLY A 168 3.82 15.54 -19.21
CA GLY A 168 2.65 16.05 -19.93
C GLY A 168 1.39 16.22 -19.09
N TYR A 169 1.45 15.97 -17.77
CA TYR A 169 0.34 16.17 -16.84
C TYR A 169 0.68 17.16 -15.73
N SER A 170 -0.36 17.76 -15.15
CA SER A 170 -0.24 18.60 -13.98
C SER A 170 0.24 17.79 -12.77
N THR A 171 0.82 18.47 -11.78
CA THR A 171 1.10 17.86 -10.48
C THR A 171 -0.16 17.19 -9.94
N PRO A 172 -0.10 15.90 -9.53
CA PRO A 172 -1.28 15.21 -9.03
C PRO A 172 -1.85 15.89 -7.78
N THR A 173 -3.14 16.18 -7.82
CA THR A 173 -3.87 16.74 -6.68
C THR A 173 -4.36 15.60 -5.80
N PHE A 174 -4.00 15.59 -4.52
CA PHE A 174 -4.48 14.59 -3.57
C PHE A 174 -5.94 14.83 -3.21
N LEU A 175 -6.77 13.79 -3.32
CA LEU A 175 -8.22 13.80 -3.08
C LEU A 175 -8.61 12.89 -1.91
N ASP A 176 -7.63 12.46 -1.11
CA ASP A 176 -7.82 11.61 0.07
C ASP A 176 -8.62 10.32 -0.24
N LYS A 177 -9.86 10.25 0.27
CA LYS A 177 -10.76 9.08 0.21
C LYS A 177 -11.90 9.25 -0.78
N ALA A 178 -11.82 10.22 -1.68
CA ALA A 178 -12.89 10.49 -2.62
C ALA A 178 -12.40 10.48 -4.08
N ALA A 179 -13.21 9.89 -4.94
CA ALA A 179 -13.08 9.96 -6.38
C ALA A 179 -13.97 11.06 -6.97
N ILE A 180 -13.64 11.46 -8.20
CA ILE A 180 -14.37 12.49 -8.93
C ILE A 180 -15.75 11.97 -9.33
N GLN A 181 -16.78 12.69 -8.89
CA GLN A 181 -18.15 12.57 -9.37
C GLN A 181 -18.38 13.70 -10.39
N ALA A 182 -17.94 13.47 -11.63
CA ALA A 182 -18.04 14.48 -12.68
C ALA A 182 -19.50 14.73 -13.08
N PRO A 183 -19.94 16.00 -13.16
CA PRO A 183 -21.18 16.34 -13.84
C PRO A 183 -21.01 16.25 -15.36
N ASN A 184 -22.11 16.50 -16.06
CA ASN A 184 -22.08 16.71 -17.51
C ASN A 184 -21.33 18.01 -17.84
N ASP A 185 -20.87 18.12 -19.08
CA ASP A 185 -20.33 19.36 -19.64
C ASP A 185 -21.44 20.42 -19.79
N CYS A 186 -21.06 21.62 -20.24
CA CYS A 186 -22.00 22.73 -20.43
C CYS A 186 -22.98 22.55 -21.61
N ASN A 187 -22.85 21.48 -22.41
CA ASN A 187 -23.83 21.04 -23.40
C ASN A 187 -24.71 19.89 -22.88
N ASP A 188 -24.67 19.62 -21.56
CA ASP A 188 -25.37 18.51 -20.90
C ASP A 188 -24.92 17.12 -21.40
N SER A 189 -23.69 16.99 -21.89
CA SER A 189 -23.10 15.74 -22.36
C SER A 189 -22.17 15.10 -21.30
N PRO A 190 -22.17 13.76 -21.14
CA PRO A 190 -21.27 13.11 -20.20
C PRO A 190 -19.79 13.30 -20.56
N THR A 191 -18.97 13.62 -19.55
CA THR A 191 -17.51 13.79 -19.73
C THR A 191 -16.70 12.53 -19.47
N TYR A 192 -17.33 11.53 -18.84
CA TYR A 192 -16.68 10.27 -18.48
C TYR A 192 -16.41 9.40 -19.71
N MET A 193 -15.14 9.05 -19.90
CA MET A 193 -14.64 8.26 -21.05
C MET A 193 -14.43 6.78 -20.73
N GLY A 194 -14.67 6.37 -19.49
CA GLY A 194 -14.45 5.00 -19.03
C GLY A 194 -13.41 4.87 -17.93
N VAL A 195 -13.17 3.62 -17.52
CA VAL A 195 -12.25 3.26 -16.43
C VAL A 195 -11.23 2.23 -16.91
N LYS A 196 -10.00 2.36 -16.43
CA LYS A 196 -8.97 1.30 -16.50
C LYS A 196 -8.64 0.82 -15.10
N ILE A 197 -8.38 -0.48 -14.97
CA ILE A 197 -8.19 -1.16 -13.69
C ILE A 197 -6.92 -1.99 -13.76
N TRP A 198 -6.09 -1.87 -12.75
CA TRP A 198 -4.93 -2.74 -12.49
C TRP A 198 -5.15 -3.42 -11.16
N THR A 199 -5.02 -4.74 -11.13
CA THR A 199 -5.17 -5.53 -9.90
C THR A 199 -3.81 -5.99 -9.35
N ASP A 200 -2.72 -5.61 -10.03
CA ASP A 200 -1.35 -5.98 -9.70
C ASP A 200 -0.37 -4.82 -9.94
N GLY A 201 0.85 -5.00 -9.42
CA GLY A 201 1.92 -4.00 -9.51
C GLY A 201 1.77 -2.82 -8.53
N PRO A 202 2.71 -1.86 -8.59
CA PRO A 202 2.67 -0.65 -7.78
C PRO A 202 1.55 0.30 -8.19
N PHE A 203 1.07 1.09 -7.24
CA PHE A 203 0.25 2.25 -7.58
C PHE A 203 1.11 3.26 -8.35
N SER A 204 0.64 3.65 -9.53
CA SER A 204 1.36 4.63 -10.35
C SER A 204 0.37 5.55 -11.06
N VAL A 205 0.50 6.85 -10.80
CA VAL A 205 -0.23 7.88 -11.56
C VAL A 205 0.08 7.78 -13.06
N GLY A 206 1.30 7.33 -13.40
CA GLY A 206 1.73 7.08 -14.77
C GLY A 206 0.88 6.04 -15.51
N ASN A 207 0.29 5.07 -14.81
CA ASN A 207 -0.63 4.10 -15.42
C ASN A 207 -1.86 4.81 -16.02
N CYS A 208 -2.44 5.77 -15.29
CA CYS A 208 -3.59 6.53 -15.76
C CYS A 208 -3.21 7.53 -16.85
N ALA A 209 -2.03 8.17 -16.75
CA ALA A 209 -1.52 9.05 -17.79
C ALA A 209 -1.33 8.30 -19.12
N ALA A 210 -0.72 7.10 -19.08
CA ALA A 210 -0.57 6.24 -20.24
C ALA A 210 -1.92 5.78 -20.80
N ALA A 211 -2.87 5.39 -19.93
CA ALA A 211 -4.22 5.03 -20.34
C ALA A 211 -4.99 6.19 -20.99
N CYS A 212 -4.90 7.39 -20.40
CA CYS A 212 -5.49 8.61 -20.93
C CYS A 212 -4.93 8.94 -22.32
N SER A 213 -3.61 8.90 -22.48
CA SER A 213 -2.93 9.08 -23.78
C SER A 213 -3.34 8.03 -24.80
N SER A 214 -3.41 6.75 -24.40
CA SER A 214 -3.82 5.65 -25.27
C SER A 214 -5.29 5.77 -25.71
N GLN A 215 -6.18 6.22 -24.82
CA GLN A 215 -7.59 6.45 -25.14
C GLN A 215 -7.74 7.57 -26.17
N SER A 216 -7.01 8.67 -25.99
CA SER A 216 -6.95 9.79 -26.95
C SER A 216 -6.48 9.34 -28.34
N TYR A 217 -5.42 8.52 -28.40
CA TYR A 217 -4.93 7.98 -29.66
C TYR A 217 -5.96 7.09 -30.35
N TYR A 218 -6.59 6.18 -29.59
CA TYR A 218 -7.60 5.27 -30.12
C TYR A 218 -8.79 6.03 -30.71
N ASN A 219 -9.34 6.99 -29.97
CA ASN A 219 -10.50 7.78 -30.40
C ASN A 219 -10.19 8.60 -31.66
N ARG A 220 -8.99 9.19 -31.75
CA ARG A 220 -8.55 9.90 -32.96
C ARG A 220 -8.46 8.99 -34.19
N ALA A 221 -8.06 7.74 -34.01
CA ALA A 221 -7.99 6.75 -35.09
C ALA A 221 -9.37 6.17 -35.46
N HIS A 222 -10.37 6.32 -34.58
CA HIS A 222 -11.72 5.80 -34.75
C HIS A 222 -12.76 6.89 -34.49
N PRO A 223 -12.77 7.98 -35.28
CA PRO A 223 -13.74 9.06 -35.09
C PRO A 223 -15.16 8.59 -35.39
N ALA A 224 -16.13 9.35 -34.88
CA ALA A 224 -17.54 9.21 -35.25
C ALA A 224 -17.76 9.45 -36.75
N ALA A 225 -18.96 9.15 -37.24
CA ALA A 225 -19.29 9.27 -38.66
C ALA A 225 -19.16 10.71 -39.20
N ASP A 226 -19.31 11.71 -38.34
CA ASP A 226 -19.13 13.13 -38.64
C ASP A 226 -17.66 13.60 -38.54
N GLY A 227 -16.74 12.68 -38.21
CA GLY A 227 -15.31 12.96 -38.04
C GLY A 227 -14.93 13.44 -36.63
N SER A 228 -15.90 13.64 -35.73
CA SER A 228 -15.61 14.07 -34.36
C SER A 228 -15.01 12.93 -33.51
N PHE A 229 -14.17 13.29 -32.54
CA PHE A 229 -13.64 12.36 -31.54
C PHE A 229 -13.38 13.11 -30.24
N GLN A 230 -13.27 12.35 -29.14
CA GLN A 230 -12.91 12.90 -27.84
C GLN A 230 -11.49 12.48 -27.45
N THR A 231 -10.74 13.37 -26.82
CA THR A 231 -9.46 13.05 -26.19
C THR A 231 -9.55 13.22 -24.69
N CYS A 232 -8.81 12.38 -23.97
CA CYS A 232 -8.74 12.43 -22.52
C CYS A 232 -7.91 13.63 -22.05
N GLN A 233 -8.55 14.48 -21.25
CA GLN A 233 -7.98 15.71 -20.69
C GLN A 233 -7.67 15.58 -19.20
N PHE A 234 -8.24 14.58 -18.53
CA PHE A 234 -8.14 14.46 -17.09
C PHE A 234 -8.34 13.02 -16.67
N PHE A 235 -7.72 12.65 -15.56
CA PHE A 235 -8.02 11.39 -14.90
C PHE A 235 -8.07 11.56 -13.38
N ASN A 236 -8.84 10.67 -12.75
CA ASN A 236 -8.79 10.42 -11.32
C ASN A 236 -8.37 8.97 -11.06
N THR A 237 -7.26 8.81 -10.34
CA THR A 237 -6.69 7.53 -9.94
C THR A 237 -6.93 7.27 -8.46
N TYR A 238 -7.27 6.06 -8.07
CA TYR A 238 -7.45 5.69 -6.66
C TYR A 238 -7.29 4.20 -6.44
N VAL A 239 -7.11 3.78 -5.18
CA VAL A 239 -7.19 2.36 -4.81
C VAL A 239 -8.59 2.07 -4.29
N LEU A 240 -9.23 1.06 -4.87
CA LEU A 240 -10.51 0.55 -4.38
C LEU A 240 -10.25 -0.55 -3.34
N TYR A 241 -10.95 -0.51 -2.22
CA TYR A 241 -10.86 -1.51 -1.16
C TYR A 241 -12.19 -2.21 -0.95
N ASN A 242 -12.15 -3.50 -0.63
CA ASN A 242 -13.26 -4.23 -0.02
C ASN A 242 -12.86 -4.54 1.44
N GLY A 243 -13.48 -3.84 2.40
CA GLY A 243 -12.98 -3.82 3.77
C GLY A 243 -11.55 -3.26 3.84
N THR A 244 -10.60 -4.05 4.34
CA THR A 244 -9.16 -3.69 4.38
C THR A 244 -8.37 -4.23 3.20
N GLN A 245 -9.00 -5.03 2.32
CA GLN A 245 -8.34 -5.66 1.19
C GLN A 245 -8.39 -4.77 -0.04
N ALA A 246 -7.23 -4.39 -0.55
CA ALA A 246 -7.12 -3.70 -1.82
C ALA A 246 -7.61 -4.61 -2.96
N VAL A 247 -8.48 -4.05 -3.80
CA VAL A 247 -9.02 -4.68 -5.01
C VAL A 247 -8.15 -4.34 -6.21
N GLY A 248 -7.69 -3.08 -6.31
CA GLY A 248 -6.89 -2.62 -7.43
C GLY A 248 -6.74 -1.10 -7.49
N GLN A 249 -5.83 -0.65 -8.36
CA GLN A 249 -5.79 0.73 -8.83
C GLN A 249 -6.84 0.93 -9.92
N TYR A 250 -7.68 1.94 -9.76
CA TYR A 250 -8.71 2.37 -10.71
C TYR A 250 -8.32 3.74 -11.27
N CYS A 251 -8.51 3.93 -12.56
CA CYS A 251 -8.31 5.19 -13.25
C CYS A 251 -9.57 5.55 -14.04
N SER A 252 -10.36 6.49 -13.54
CA SER A 252 -11.47 7.09 -14.28
C SER A 252 -10.92 8.16 -15.21
N LEU A 253 -11.29 8.10 -16.50
CA LEU A 253 -10.81 9.01 -17.54
C LEU A 253 -11.93 9.97 -17.94
N TYR A 254 -11.58 11.23 -18.19
CA TYR A 254 -12.52 12.27 -18.56
C TYR A 254 -11.96 13.11 -19.71
N ASN A 255 -12.86 13.61 -20.57
CA ASN A 255 -12.53 14.52 -21.66
C ASN A 255 -12.49 15.99 -21.24
N GLU A 256 -12.61 16.28 -19.95
CA GLU A 256 -12.62 17.62 -19.36
C GLU A 256 -12.02 17.57 -17.94
N THR A 257 -11.41 18.67 -17.50
CA THR A 257 -10.81 18.78 -16.16
C THR A 257 -11.86 19.02 -15.06
N TRP A 258 -11.69 18.35 -13.93
CA TRP A 258 -12.55 18.55 -12.76
C TRP A 258 -11.75 18.98 -11.52
N PRO A 259 -12.15 20.06 -10.83
CA PRO A 259 -11.49 20.48 -9.60
C PRO A 259 -11.83 19.53 -8.44
N ALA A 260 -11.00 19.57 -7.41
CA ALA A 260 -11.12 18.71 -6.22
C ALA A 260 -12.48 18.82 -5.51
N ALA A 261 -13.23 19.92 -5.70
CA ALA A 261 -14.58 20.09 -5.16
C ALA A 261 -15.58 19.01 -5.65
N PHE A 262 -15.31 18.37 -6.79
CA PHE A 262 -16.12 17.27 -7.31
C PHE A 262 -15.69 15.89 -6.81
N ALA A 263 -14.66 15.82 -5.96
CA ALA A 263 -14.25 14.58 -5.31
C ALA A 263 -15.23 14.24 -4.17
N THR A 264 -16.41 13.73 -4.51
CA THR A 264 -17.49 13.41 -3.57
C THR A 264 -17.86 11.94 -3.55
N ASN A 265 -17.34 11.13 -4.48
CA ASN A 265 -17.55 9.69 -4.49
C ASN A 265 -16.62 8.99 -3.49
N VAL A 266 -17.13 8.64 -2.32
CA VAL A 266 -16.37 7.99 -1.24
C VAL A 266 -16.43 6.46 -1.25
N GLY A 267 -17.03 5.88 -2.28
CA GLY A 267 -17.26 4.44 -2.38
C GLY A 267 -18.69 4.09 -2.73
N GLN A 268 -19.00 2.81 -2.72
CA GLN A 268 -20.30 2.29 -3.12
C GLN A 268 -20.59 0.92 -2.50
N TRP A 269 -21.87 0.63 -2.30
CA TRP A 269 -22.35 -0.70 -1.95
C TRP A 269 -22.52 -1.56 -3.21
N ARG A 270 -22.10 -2.83 -3.13
CA ARG A 270 -22.38 -3.86 -4.13
C ARG A 270 -22.89 -5.10 -3.42
N GLY A 271 -24.22 -5.21 -3.31
CA GLY A 271 -24.82 -6.22 -2.45
C GLY A 271 -24.46 -5.98 -0.98
N PRO A 272 -23.99 -7.00 -0.23
CA PRO A 272 -23.62 -6.85 1.17
C PRO A 272 -22.25 -6.20 1.38
N ASP A 273 -21.44 -6.03 0.33
CA ASP A 273 -20.06 -5.55 0.44
C ASP A 273 -19.99 -4.04 0.18
N TYR A 274 -19.28 -3.32 1.04
CA TYR A 274 -18.97 -1.91 0.84
C TYR A 274 -17.56 -1.76 0.26
N PHE A 275 -17.49 -1.11 -0.90
CA PHE A 275 -16.24 -0.79 -1.56
C PHE A 275 -15.87 0.67 -1.29
N SER A 276 -14.79 0.88 -0.55
CA SER A 276 -14.30 2.21 -0.20
C SER A 276 -13.18 2.67 -1.15
N ILE A 277 -12.98 4.00 -1.20
CA ILE A 277 -11.92 4.63 -1.98
C ILE A 277 -10.87 5.19 -1.02
N ALA A 278 -9.60 5.01 -1.34
CA ALA A 278 -8.50 5.72 -0.69
C ALA A 278 -7.34 5.93 -1.67
N TYR A 279 -6.39 6.78 -1.27
CA TYR A 279 -5.23 7.14 -2.08
C TYR A 279 -5.61 7.71 -3.44
N SER A 280 -6.60 8.60 -3.42
CA SER A 280 -7.13 9.21 -4.62
C SER A 280 -6.30 10.41 -5.04
N TYR A 281 -5.97 10.49 -6.32
CA TYR A 281 -5.30 11.62 -6.94
C TYR A 281 -5.96 11.96 -8.27
N SER A 282 -5.88 13.21 -8.68
CA SER A 282 -6.27 13.63 -10.04
C SER A 282 -5.16 14.40 -10.73
N ALA A 283 -5.12 14.33 -12.06
CA ALA A 283 -4.24 15.17 -12.85
C ALA A 283 -4.87 15.51 -14.20
N SER A 284 -4.60 16.74 -14.65
CA SER A 284 -5.02 17.25 -15.95
C SER A 284 -3.89 17.10 -16.97
N ASN A 285 -4.25 16.81 -18.20
CA ASN A 285 -3.36 16.78 -19.34
C ASN A 285 -2.92 18.21 -19.67
N SER A 286 -1.65 18.55 -19.43
CA SER A 286 -1.10 19.88 -19.69
C SER A 286 -0.80 20.14 -21.17
N THR A 287 -0.91 19.10 -22.01
CA THR A 287 -0.77 19.20 -23.47
C THR A 287 -2.12 19.20 -24.18
N GLY A 288 -3.19 19.12 -23.41
CA GLY A 288 -4.56 19.00 -23.88
C GLY A 288 -5.22 20.35 -24.14
N SER A 289 -5.54 20.63 -25.40
CA SER A 289 -6.40 21.76 -25.78
C SER A 289 -7.26 21.45 -27.02
N LEU A 290 -7.33 20.17 -27.42
CA LEU A 290 -7.83 19.80 -28.75
C LEU A 290 -9.33 19.52 -28.81
N ASP A 291 -9.97 19.09 -27.72
CA ASP A 291 -11.40 18.68 -27.73
C ASP A 291 -12.24 19.28 -26.59
N GLU A 292 -11.78 20.35 -25.94
CA GLU A 292 -12.67 21.15 -25.10
C GLU A 292 -13.81 21.68 -25.99
N PRO A 293 -15.10 21.56 -25.61
CA PRO A 293 -16.19 21.91 -26.50
C PRO A 293 -16.09 23.39 -26.90
N SER A 294 -15.81 23.65 -28.17
CA SER A 294 -15.64 25.02 -28.68
C SER A 294 -16.91 25.85 -28.42
N ASN A 295 -16.75 27.02 -27.81
CA ASN A 295 -17.83 27.94 -27.35
C ASN A 295 -18.62 27.49 -26.11
N CYS A 296 -18.13 26.50 -25.38
CA CYS A 296 -18.73 26.05 -24.13
C CYS A 296 -17.66 26.15 -23.04
N VAL A 297 -17.78 27.16 -22.17
CA VAL A 297 -16.93 27.26 -20.97
C VAL A 297 -17.75 26.69 -19.83
N ASN A 298 -17.37 25.51 -19.36
CA ASN A 298 -17.97 24.96 -18.16
C ASN A 298 -17.45 25.76 -16.96
N PRO A 299 -18.29 26.51 -16.23
CA PRO A 299 -17.81 27.32 -15.10
C PRO A 299 -17.25 26.46 -13.96
N SER A 300 -17.49 25.15 -14.00
CA SER A 300 -16.99 24.16 -13.04
C SER A 300 -15.68 23.49 -13.48
N SER A 301 -15.25 23.68 -14.73
CA SER A 301 -13.97 23.21 -15.27
C SER A 301 -13.00 24.39 -15.36
N PRO A 302 -11.82 24.31 -14.72
CA PRO A 302 -10.83 25.39 -14.68
C PRO A 302 -10.04 25.57 -15.98
#